data_AF-A0A0Q4C2S7-F1
#
_entry.id   AF-A0A0Q4C2S7-F1
#
_cell.length_a   1.000
_cell.length_b   1.000
_cell.length_c   1.000
_cell.angle_alpha   90.00
_cell.angle_beta   90.00
_cell.angle_gamma   90.00
#
_symmetry.space_group_name_H-M   'P 1'
#
loop_
_entity.id
_entity.type
_entity.pdbx_description
1 polymer ?
#
loop_
_entity_poly.entity_id
_entity_poly.type
_entity_poly.pdbx_seq_one_letter_code
_entity_poly.pdbx_strand_id
1 'polypeptide(L)'
;MYFLFVLAGLSIYLLRCYINNQPDTHHITIKRNKKQNANHFSDETFDENSTEYFNILIKVLILSTYNSEKFNSVTSEDFPFRRLEEDIGFVFTEDVFKSMLRNDLIKETELPKLLAFKEATLKISEDEWFLEKVDPDSDKRWIKINEVADELLTEMNIDTKNYNFESGNSE
;
A
#
# COMPACT_ATOMS: atom_id res chain seq x y z
N MET A 1 1.75 -27.22 -24.51
CA MET A 1 1.34 -27.00 -23.11
C MET A 1 2.50 -26.75 -22.14
N TYR A 2 3.67 -27.40 -22.26
CA TYR A 2 4.82 -27.16 -21.37
C TYR A 2 5.42 -25.75 -21.42
N PHE A 3 5.33 -25.06 -22.57
CA PHE A 3 5.91 -23.73 -22.76
C PHE A 3 5.27 -22.65 -21.88
N LEU A 4 3.97 -22.75 -21.61
CA LEU A 4 3.24 -21.79 -20.76
C LEU A 4 3.62 -21.94 -19.28
N PHE A 5 3.86 -23.17 -18.80
CA PHE A 5 4.29 -23.41 -17.41
C PHE A 5 5.72 -22.93 -17.15
N VAL A 6 6.60 -23.07 -18.13
CA VAL A 6 7.96 -22.53 -18.04
C VAL A 6 7.94 -21.00 -18.04
N LEU A 7 7.08 -20.37 -18.85
CA LEU A 7 6.93 -18.92 -18.86
C LEU A 7 6.40 -18.38 -17.53
N ALA A 8 5.38 -19.04 -16.96
CA ALA A 8 4.80 -18.68 -15.67
C ALA A 8 5.81 -18.84 -14.52
N GLY A 9 6.60 -19.92 -14.53
CA GLY A 9 7.67 -20.11 -13.55
C GLY A 9 8.78 -19.06 -13.68
N LEU A 10 9.12 -18.66 -14.91
CA LEU A 10 10.11 -17.62 -15.16
C LEU A 10 9.62 -16.24 -14.73
N SER A 11 8.34 -15.91 -14.95
CA SER A 11 7.75 -14.65 -14.49
C SER A 11 7.70 -14.57 -12.96
N ILE A 12 7.38 -15.68 -12.27
CA ILE A 12 7.41 -15.74 -10.80
C ILE A 12 8.84 -15.58 -10.27
N TYR A 13 9.81 -16.23 -10.91
CA TYR A 13 11.23 -16.09 -10.54
C TYR A 13 11.75 -14.67 -10.74
N LEU A 14 11.44 -14.04 -11.89
CA LEU A 14 11.83 -12.66 -12.16
C LEU A 14 11.15 -11.68 -11.21
N LEU A 15 9.89 -11.90 -10.87
CA LEU A 15 9.17 -11.11 -9.87
C LEU A 15 9.85 -11.23 -8.49
N ARG A 16 10.23 -12.44 -8.09
CA ARG A 16 10.95 -12.69 -6.83
C ARG A 16 12.33 -12.03 -6.81
N CYS A 17 13.07 -12.06 -7.94
CA CYS A 17 14.33 -11.36 -8.07
C CYS A 17 14.16 -9.83 -8.07
N TYR A 18 13.09 -9.31 -8.66
CA TYR A 18 12.77 -7.89 -8.63
C TYR A 18 12.47 -7.41 -7.21
N ILE A 19 11.65 -8.17 -6.47
CA ILE A 19 11.37 -7.90 -5.04
C ILE A 19 12.66 -7.89 -4.22
N ASN A 20 13.53 -8.89 -4.40
CA ASN A 20 14.77 -9.01 -3.62
C ASN A 20 15.87 -8.01 -4.00
N ASN A 21 15.79 -7.37 -5.15
CA ASN A 21 16.84 -6.47 -5.67
C ASN A 21 16.39 -5.01 -5.80
N GLN A 22 15.28 -4.59 -5.19
CA GLN A 22 14.95 -3.17 -5.16
C GLN A 22 15.99 -2.43 -4.29
N PRO A 23 16.75 -1.46 -4.85
CA PRO A 23 17.58 -0.59 -4.04
C PRO A 23 16.67 0.28 -3.17
N ASP A 24 16.93 0.33 -1.86
CA ASP A 24 16.29 1.22 -0.90
C ASP A 24 16.36 2.68 -1.40
N THR A 25 15.32 3.12 -2.11
CA THR A 25 15.28 4.46 -2.68
C THR A 25 14.52 5.39 -1.73
N HIS A 26 15.00 5.48 -0.49
CA HIS A 26 14.76 6.62 0.40
C HIS A 26 16.00 6.85 1.27
N HIS A 27 17.10 7.29 0.66
CA HIS A 27 18.19 7.92 1.42
C HIS A 27 17.76 9.31 1.90
N ILE A 28 16.92 9.39 2.93
CA ILE A 28 16.93 10.56 3.80
C ILE A 28 18.24 10.47 4.59
N THR A 29 19.29 11.11 4.07
CA THR A 29 20.57 11.20 4.79
C THR A 29 20.43 12.21 5.93
N ILE A 30 19.77 11.83 7.02
CA ILE A 30 19.96 12.49 8.30
C ILE A 30 21.30 11.98 8.82
N LYS A 31 22.38 12.75 8.64
CA LYS A 31 23.64 12.55 9.38
C LYS A 31 23.39 12.79 10.88
N ARG A 32 22.79 11.81 11.57
CA ARG A 32 22.79 11.74 13.03
C ARG A 32 24.02 10.93 13.43
N ASN A 33 25.10 11.65 13.74
CA ASN A 33 26.18 11.11 14.56
C ASN A 33 25.61 10.73 15.94
N LYS A 34 25.18 9.47 16.07
CA LYS A 34 24.96 8.82 17.36
C LYS A 34 25.19 7.33 17.12
N LYS A 35 26.08 6.72 17.89
CA LYS A 35 26.11 5.27 18.10
C LYS A 35 24.69 4.86 18.52
N GLN A 36 23.86 4.45 17.57
CA GLN A 36 22.61 3.78 17.85
C GLN A 36 22.98 2.32 18.04
N ASN A 37 22.75 1.79 19.25
CA ASN A 37 22.58 0.35 19.39
C ASN A 37 21.50 -0.03 18.37
N ALA A 38 21.80 -0.96 17.47
CA ALA A 38 20.82 -1.47 16.53
C ALA A 38 19.67 -2.08 17.35
N ASN A 39 18.59 -1.33 17.54
CA ASN A 39 17.31 -1.89 17.90
C ASN A 39 16.86 -2.67 16.67
N HIS A 40 17.36 -3.89 16.53
CA HIS A 40 16.93 -4.81 15.51
C HIS A 40 15.56 -5.31 15.96
N PHE A 41 14.50 -4.64 15.51
CA PHE A 41 13.15 -5.18 15.62
C PHE A 41 13.17 -6.58 14.99
N SER A 42 12.72 -7.59 15.72
CA SER A 42 12.65 -8.95 15.21
C SER A 42 11.41 -9.11 14.33
N ASP A 43 11.39 -10.16 13.50
CA ASP A 43 10.18 -10.55 12.76
C ASP A 43 8.95 -10.65 13.69
N GLU A 44 9.14 -11.18 14.91
CA GLU A 44 8.11 -11.30 15.94
C GLU A 44 7.52 -9.93 16.33
N THR A 45 8.33 -8.88 16.42
CA THR A 45 7.84 -7.52 16.75
C THR A 45 6.91 -6.96 15.66
N PHE A 46 7.18 -7.30 14.39
CA PHE A 46 6.30 -6.91 13.29
C PHE A 46 5.06 -7.81 13.22
N ASP A 47 5.18 -9.09 13.55
CA ASP A 47 4.06 -10.04 13.53
C ASP A 47 3.01 -9.68 14.58
N GLU A 48 3.42 -9.18 15.76
CA GLU A 48 2.54 -8.67 16.83
C GLU A 48 1.58 -7.56 16.35
N ASN A 49 1.98 -6.78 15.34
CA ASN A 49 1.23 -5.65 14.82
C ASN A 49 0.63 -5.90 13.43
N SER A 50 0.73 -7.13 12.92
CA SER A 50 0.32 -7.52 11.55
C SER A 50 -1.12 -7.16 11.20
N THR A 51 -2.04 -7.30 12.15
CA THR A 51 -3.47 -6.95 11.96
C THR A 51 -3.65 -5.44 11.76
N GLU A 52 -2.91 -4.61 12.49
CA GLU A 52 -2.98 -3.16 12.33
C GLU A 52 -2.42 -2.74 10.98
N TYR A 53 -1.33 -3.36 10.54
CA TYR A 53 -0.78 -3.15 9.20
C TYR A 53 -1.78 -3.51 8.11
N PHE A 54 -2.51 -4.62 8.28
CA PHE A 54 -3.56 -5.03 7.36
C PHE A 54 -4.73 -4.05 7.36
N ASN A 55 -5.13 -3.51 8.52
CA ASN A 55 -6.16 -2.46 8.58
C ASN A 55 -5.74 -1.21 7.81
N ILE A 56 -4.47 -0.80 7.91
CA ILE A 56 -3.93 0.31 7.13
C ILE A 56 -3.95 -0.03 5.63
N LEU A 57 -3.58 -1.26 5.25
CA LEU A 57 -3.67 -1.71 3.84
C LEU A 57 -5.10 -1.60 3.31
N ILE A 58 -6.08 -2.11 4.04
CA ILE A 58 -7.49 -2.01 3.64
C ILE A 58 -7.93 -0.55 3.53
N LYS A 59 -7.53 0.28 4.50
CA LYS A 59 -7.83 1.71 4.47
C LYS A 59 -7.27 2.40 3.23
N VAL A 60 -6.00 2.17 2.87
CA VAL A 60 -5.42 2.81 1.68
C VAL A 60 -6.08 2.34 0.41
N LEU A 61 -6.42 1.05 0.31
CA LEU A 61 -7.16 0.51 -0.83
C LEU A 61 -8.54 1.19 -0.94
N ILE A 62 -9.29 1.29 0.15
CA ILE A 62 -10.62 1.93 0.12
C ILE A 62 -10.49 3.41 -0.27
N LEU A 63 -9.57 4.14 0.33
CA LEU A 63 -9.38 5.56 0.00
C LEU A 63 -8.97 5.74 -1.46
N SER A 64 -8.13 4.87 -2.02
CA SER A 64 -7.79 4.88 -3.44
C SER A 64 -9.01 4.67 -4.37
N THR A 65 -10.12 4.11 -3.88
CA THR A 65 -11.38 3.99 -4.65
C THR A 65 -12.23 5.27 -4.66
N TYR A 66 -11.87 6.30 -3.89
CA TYR A 66 -12.71 7.49 -3.77
C TYR A 66 -12.59 8.40 -4.99
N ASN A 67 -13.72 9.01 -5.34
CA ASN A 67 -13.82 10.09 -6.30
C ASN A 67 -13.57 11.45 -5.60
N SER A 68 -13.44 12.52 -6.37
CA SER A 68 -13.12 13.86 -5.85
C SER A 68 -14.16 14.34 -4.82
N GLU A 69 -15.44 14.05 -5.04
CA GLU A 69 -16.53 14.39 -4.10
C GLU A 69 -16.37 13.67 -2.75
N LYS A 70 -16.15 12.35 -2.77
CA LYS A 70 -16.05 11.53 -1.56
C LYS A 70 -14.78 11.86 -0.79
N PHE A 71 -13.67 12.14 -1.48
CA PHE A 71 -12.48 12.69 -0.84
C PHE A 71 -12.81 13.97 -0.08
N ASN A 72 -13.36 14.99 -0.74
CA ASN A 72 -13.72 16.26 -0.09
C ASN A 72 -14.68 16.10 1.11
N SER A 73 -15.56 15.09 1.09
CA SER A 73 -16.47 14.81 2.21
C SER A 73 -15.80 14.17 3.44
N VAL A 74 -14.68 13.46 3.25
CA VAL A 74 -13.96 12.73 4.31
C VAL A 74 -12.69 13.47 4.75
N THR A 75 -12.13 14.34 3.90
CA THR A 75 -10.86 15.03 4.14
C THR A 75 -11.01 16.38 4.84
N SER A 76 -12.15 16.67 5.49
CA SER A 76 -12.45 18.04 5.94
C SER A 76 -11.56 18.56 7.08
N GLU A 77 -10.73 17.75 7.74
CA GLU A 77 -9.63 18.23 8.61
C GLU A 77 -8.64 17.12 9.05
N ASP A 78 -9.08 15.85 9.16
CA ASP A 78 -8.30 14.79 9.85
C ASP A 78 -7.50 13.83 8.96
N PHE A 79 -7.70 13.84 7.64
CA PHE A 79 -6.99 12.94 6.73
C PHE A 79 -6.52 13.67 5.46
N PRO A 80 -5.34 14.31 5.48
CA PRO A 80 -4.80 14.93 4.28
C PRO A 80 -4.51 13.86 3.23
N PHE A 81 -4.74 14.16 1.95
CA PHE A 81 -4.43 13.24 0.84
C PHE A 81 -2.96 12.80 0.83
N ARG A 82 -2.05 13.63 1.35
CA ARG A 82 -0.65 13.27 1.63
C ARG A 82 -0.49 12.11 2.63
N ARG A 83 -1.39 11.94 3.60
CA ARG A 83 -1.36 10.80 4.53
C ARG A 83 -1.66 9.47 3.81
N LEU A 84 -2.38 9.51 2.69
CA LEU A 84 -2.57 8.34 1.84
C LEU A 84 -1.24 7.89 1.22
N GLU A 85 -0.40 8.82 0.74
CA GLU A 85 0.96 8.52 0.25
C GLU A 85 1.80 7.84 1.33
N GLU A 86 1.81 8.43 2.53
CA GLU A 86 2.59 7.92 3.68
C GLU A 86 2.11 6.53 4.11
N ASP A 87 0.80 6.32 4.23
CA ASP A 87 0.20 5.04 4.60
C ASP A 87 0.50 3.96 3.53
N ILE A 88 0.45 4.32 2.23
CA ILE A 88 0.85 3.42 1.13
C ILE A 88 2.33 3.07 1.25
N GLY A 89 3.21 4.06 1.42
CA GLY A 89 4.65 3.83 1.58
C GLY A 89 4.96 2.90 2.75
N PHE A 90 4.27 3.10 3.88
CA PHE A 90 4.42 2.31 5.09
C PHE A 90 4.04 0.83 4.92
N VAL A 91 2.85 0.54 4.38
CA VAL A 91 2.37 -0.86 4.25
C VAL A 91 3.17 -1.69 3.25
N PHE A 92 3.89 -1.03 2.34
CA PHE A 92 4.77 -1.66 1.36
C PHE A 92 6.26 -1.63 1.74
N THR A 93 6.60 -1.27 2.98
CA THR A 93 7.93 -1.57 3.54
C THR A 93 8.11 -3.08 3.68
N GLU A 94 9.34 -3.55 3.50
CA GLU A 94 9.63 -4.99 3.42
C GLU A 94 9.16 -5.77 4.65
N ASP A 95 9.47 -5.26 5.85
CA ASP A 95 9.15 -5.93 7.11
C ASP A 95 7.64 -5.99 7.38
N VAL A 96 6.92 -4.89 7.10
CA VAL A 96 5.47 -4.79 7.26
C VAL A 96 4.75 -5.71 6.27
N PHE A 97 5.15 -5.67 5.00
CA PHE A 97 4.53 -6.48 3.97
C PHE A 97 4.78 -7.98 4.18
N LYS A 98 6.01 -8.36 4.58
CA LYS A 98 6.34 -9.74 4.94
C LYS A 98 5.60 -10.22 6.18
N SER A 99 5.42 -9.36 7.19
CA SER A 99 4.63 -9.69 8.38
C SER A 99 3.19 -10.05 8.01
N MET A 100 2.52 -9.26 7.18
CA MET A 100 1.15 -9.57 6.73
C MET A 100 1.06 -10.89 5.94
N LEU A 101 2.10 -11.24 5.17
CA LEU A 101 2.20 -12.51 4.47
C LEU A 101 2.40 -13.71 5.40
N ARG A 102 3.34 -13.60 6.36
CA ARG A 102 3.63 -14.68 7.32
C ARG A 102 2.44 -14.99 8.22
N ASN A 103 1.61 -14.00 8.51
CA ASN A 103 0.42 -14.12 9.34
C ASN A 103 -0.85 -14.46 8.54
N ASP A 104 -0.72 -14.85 7.27
CA ASP A 104 -1.84 -15.25 6.38
C ASP A 104 -2.94 -14.17 6.23
N LEU A 105 -2.62 -12.89 6.45
CA LEU A 105 -3.55 -11.76 6.27
C LEU A 105 -3.67 -11.38 4.79
N ILE A 106 -2.61 -11.61 4.02
CA ILE A 106 -2.55 -11.45 2.57
C ILE A 106 -2.20 -12.80 1.97
N LYS A 107 -2.91 -13.20 0.92
CA LYS A 107 -2.65 -14.46 0.22
C LYS A 107 -1.58 -14.28 -0.84
N GLU A 108 -0.80 -15.34 -1.09
CA GLU A 108 0.18 -15.35 -2.19
C GLU A 108 -0.44 -15.05 -3.57
N THR A 109 -1.73 -15.37 -3.76
CA THR A 109 -2.46 -15.07 -4.99
C THR A 109 -2.71 -13.58 -5.20
N GLU A 110 -2.77 -12.80 -4.12
CA GLU A 110 -3.06 -11.35 -4.13
C GLU A 110 -1.79 -10.52 -4.40
N LEU A 111 -0.60 -11.10 -4.20
CA LEU A 111 0.69 -10.43 -4.34
C LEU A 111 0.89 -9.71 -5.69
N PRO A 112 0.65 -10.35 -6.84
CA PRO A 112 0.85 -9.69 -8.13
C PRO A 112 0.02 -8.41 -8.27
N LYS A 113 -1.21 -8.39 -7.74
CA LYS A 113 -2.08 -7.21 -7.78
C LYS A 113 -1.68 -6.16 -6.77
N LEU A 114 -1.27 -6.55 -5.56
CA LEU A 114 -0.74 -5.62 -4.55
C LEU A 114 0.52 -4.91 -5.03
N LEU A 115 1.41 -5.63 -5.73
CA LEU A 115 2.58 -5.02 -6.36
C LEU A 115 2.19 -4.13 -7.54
N ALA A 116 1.22 -4.53 -8.36
CA ALA A 116 0.70 -3.68 -9.43
C ALA A 116 0.07 -2.38 -8.89
N PHE A 117 -0.61 -2.45 -7.74
CA PHE A 117 -1.12 -1.28 -7.03
C PHE A 117 0.02 -0.37 -6.57
N LYS A 118 1.04 -0.91 -5.89
CA LYS A 118 2.25 -0.17 -5.49
C LYS A 118 2.94 0.49 -6.70
N GLU A 119 3.08 -0.22 -7.81
CA GLU A 119 3.68 0.32 -9.03
C GLU A 119 2.83 1.42 -9.68
N ALA A 120 1.51 1.34 -9.56
CA ALA A 120 0.61 2.38 -10.06
C ALA A 120 0.73 3.66 -9.22
N THR A 121 0.82 3.54 -7.89
CA THR A 121 0.95 4.69 -6.97
C THR A 121 2.30 5.40 -7.10
N LEU A 122 3.38 4.67 -7.40
CA LEU A 122 4.70 5.25 -7.69
C LEU A 122 4.75 6.16 -8.94
N LYS A 123 3.69 6.19 -9.76
CA LYS A 123 3.57 7.10 -10.92
C LYS A 123 3.00 8.47 -10.57
N ILE A 124 2.54 8.64 -9.33
CA ILE A 124 2.12 9.93 -8.78
C ILE A 124 3.35 10.55 -8.13
N SER A 125 3.71 11.77 -8.52
CA SER A 125 4.85 12.45 -7.91
C SER A 125 4.52 12.99 -6.52
N GLU A 126 5.55 13.23 -5.69
CA GLU A 126 5.38 13.71 -4.31
C GLU A 126 4.55 15.01 -4.22
N ASP A 127 4.68 15.90 -5.21
CA ASP A 127 3.94 17.17 -5.29
C ASP A 127 2.52 17.02 -5.83
N GLU A 128 2.17 15.85 -6.35
CA GLU A 128 0.83 15.49 -6.83
C GLU A 128 -0.03 14.84 -5.73
N TRP A 129 0.54 14.52 -4.57
CA TRP A 129 -0.20 14.05 -3.39
C TRP A 129 -0.92 15.17 -2.63
N PHE A 130 -1.54 16.07 -3.39
CA PHE A 130 -2.41 17.15 -2.94
C PHE A 130 -3.65 17.19 -3.84
N LEU A 131 -4.86 17.19 -3.26
CA LEU A 131 -6.12 17.20 -4.04
C LEU A 131 -6.24 18.47 -4.91
N GLU A 132 -5.53 19.54 -4.57
CA GLU A 132 -5.45 20.75 -5.38
C GLU A 132 -4.60 20.58 -6.65
N LYS A 133 -3.86 19.46 -6.77
CA LYS A 133 -2.90 19.18 -7.85
C LYS A 133 -3.32 18.02 -8.73
N VAL A 134 -4.09 17.07 -8.19
CA VAL A 134 -4.63 15.92 -8.92
C VAL A 134 -6.15 15.91 -8.76
N ASP A 135 -6.85 15.74 -9.88
CA ASP A 135 -8.28 15.45 -9.89
C ASP A 135 -8.50 13.94 -10.07
N PRO A 136 -8.85 13.20 -8.98
CA PRO A 136 -9.17 11.78 -9.00
C PRO A 136 -10.11 11.33 -10.13
N ASP A 137 -11.03 12.20 -10.55
CA ASP A 137 -12.08 11.84 -11.51
C ASP A 137 -11.59 11.85 -12.97
N SER A 138 -10.49 12.54 -13.25
CA SER A 138 -9.99 12.74 -14.62
C SER A 138 -8.55 12.28 -14.84
N ASP A 139 -7.74 12.14 -13.79
CA ASP A 139 -6.37 11.65 -13.89
C ASP A 139 -6.34 10.15 -14.22
N LYS A 140 -5.80 9.80 -15.40
CA LYS A 140 -5.73 8.41 -15.88
C LYS A 140 -4.94 7.47 -14.97
N ARG A 141 -3.93 7.99 -14.26
CA ARG A 141 -3.14 7.21 -13.30
C ARG A 141 -3.98 6.93 -12.07
N TRP A 142 -4.72 7.94 -11.58
CA TRP A 142 -5.62 7.77 -10.45
C TRP A 142 -6.76 6.80 -10.74
N ILE A 143 -7.39 6.93 -11.92
CA ILE A 143 -8.37 5.97 -12.42
C ILE A 143 -7.78 4.55 -12.40
N LYS A 144 -6.53 4.38 -12.83
CA LYS A 144 -5.89 3.06 -12.81
C LYS A 144 -5.64 2.54 -11.39
N ILE A 145 -5.21 3.41 -10.48
CA ILE A 145 -5.01 3.07 -9.06
C ILE A 145 -6.35 2.63 -8.44
N ASN A 146 -7.42 3.37 -8.72
CA ASN A 146 -8.78 3.09 -8.28
C ASN A 146 -9.26 1.71 -8.76
N GLU A 147 -9.16 1.43 -10.06
CA GLU A 147 -9.53 0.13 -10.64
C GLU A 147 -8.80 -1.03 -9.96
N VAL A 148 -7.47 -0.92 -9.78
CA VAL A 148 -6.67 -1.98 -9.15
C VAL A 148 -7.04 -2.15 -7.68
N ALA A 149 -7.32 -1.07 -6.97
CA ALA A 149 -7.75 -1.12 -5.58
C ALA A 149 -9.12 -1.78 -5.40
N ASP A 150 -10.09 -1.45 -6.27
CA ASP A 150 -11.44 -2.05 -6.25
C ASP A 150 -11.39 -3.56 -6.55
N GLU A 151 -10.58 -3.96 -7.54
CA GLU A 151 -10.34 -5.37 -7.84
C GLU A 151 -9.69 -6.12 -6.67
N LEU A 152 -8.74 -5.48 -5.97
CA LEU A 152 -8.08 -6.07 -4.79
C LEU A 152 -9.06 -6.25 -3.63
N LEU A 153 -9.85 -5.22 -3.31
CA LEU A 153 -10.87 -5.28 -2.25
C LEU A 153 -11.90 -6.38 -2.53
N THR A 154 -12.28 -6.54 -3.80
CA THR A 154 -13.17 -7.61 -4.25
C THR A 154 -12.52 -8.99 -4.06
N GLU A 155 -11.26 -9.18 -4.46
CA GLU A 155 -10.54 -10.45 -4.33
C GLU A 155 -10.31 -10.85 -2.86
N MET A 156 -10.03 -9.86 -2.01
CA MET A 156 -9.88 -10.03 -0.56
C MET A 156 -11.23 -10.24 0.16
N ASN A 157 -12.36 -10.14 -0.56
CA ASN A 157 -13.72 -10.24 -0.02
C ASN A 157 -13.99 -9.25 1.13
N ILE A 158 -13.52 -8.01 0.95
CA ILE A 158 -13.68 -6.92 1.93
C ILE A 158 -14.96 -6.15 1.64
N ASP A 159 -15.87 -6.12 2.61
CA ASP A 159 -17.08 -5.30 2.55
C ASP A 159 -16.78 -3.87 2.95
N THR A 160 -16.58 -3.01 1.95
CA THR A 160 -16.25 -1.59 2.14
C THR A 160 -17.37 -0.78 2.79
N LYS A 161 -18.62 -1.29 2.82
CA LYS A 161 -19.76 -0.59 3.44
C LYS A 161 -19.67 -0.53 4.96
N ASN A 162 -18.91 -1.45 5.57
CA ASN A 162 -18.72 -1.48 7.03
C ASN A 162 -17.54 -0.61 7.49
N TYR A 163 -16.74 -0.08 6.56
CA TYR A 163 -15.66 0.85 6.87
C TYR A 163 -16.19 2.28 6.88
N ASN A 164 -16.70 2.70 8.03
CA ASN A 164 -17.01 4.09 8.27
C ASN A 164 -15.75 4.78 8.84
N PHE A 165 -15.06 5.58 8.02
CA PHE A 165 -13.94 6.41 8.47
C PHE A 165 -14.41 7.69 9.18
N GLU A 166 -15.69 7.74 9.59
CA GLU A 166 -16.21 8.82 10.42
C GLU A 166 -15.32 8.98 11.65
N SER A 167 -14.75 10.18 11.73
CA SER A 167 -13.88 10.73 12.77
C SER A 167 -14.02 10.01 14.11
N GLY A 168 -12.90 9.57 14.67
CA GLY A 168 -12.82 9.10 16.04
C GLY A 168 -13.39 10.14 17.00
N ASN A 169 -14.65 9.94 17.36
CA ASN A 169 -15.23 10.38 18.61
C ASN A 169 -15.67 9.09 19.32
N SER A 170 -14.79 8.54 20.14
CA SER A 170 -15.16 7.59 21.19
C SER A 170 -14.10 7.67 22.29
N GLU A 171 -14.44 8.48 23.28
CA GLU A 171 -14.03 8.51 24.71
C GLU A 171 -12.53 8.46 25.10
#